data_AF-A0AAE2CWH3-F1
#
_entry.id   AF-A0AAE2CWH3-F1
#
_cell.length_a   1.000
_cell.length_b   1.000
_cell.length_c   1.000
_cell.angle_alpha   90.00
_cell.angle_beta   90.00
_cell.angle_gamma   90.00
#
_symmetry.space_group_name_H-M   'P 1'
#
loop_
_entity.id
_entity.type
_entity.pdbx_description
1 polymer ?
#
loop_
_entity_poly.entity_id
_entity_poly.type
_entity_poly.pdbx_seq_one_letter_code
_entity_poly.pdbx_strand_id
1 'polypeptide(L)'
;MLATTTFAASNSNPPNPAHKNSSQYPPFSSNSRAAHIVSITRRGLLASISIALTPFLTSPQPQIKNPTHYADFISLPDSEARGLFQMPPPRLTNRYFLVRAGESEYESLGIINTNPVAKTSVDNGLSEKGKKQTVRAALDLKSMGACEGNCWIWPSITQRAYQAAEIIAAVNGVNRSNIVPEYSFLDARGLGAYEGKKLDSISEVYASDSLSPNIKPPPIDDGTPNESVQDVFVRVTQLMSILETQYSEDTVVIVSPDSDNLSVLQAGLLGLELRRHTDLAFRPGEVRFVDASSIPTYKQPASAVYKCLNPPNCN
;
A
#
# COMPACT_ATOMS: atom_id res chain seq x y z
N MET A 1 27.45 63.35 -4.80
CA MET A 1 28.01 63.09 -3.46
C MET A 1 27.59 61.69 -3.06
N LEU A 2 28.55 60.76 -3.09
CA LEU A 2 28.38 59.38 -2.65
C LEU A 2 28.50 59.32 -1.12
N ALA A 3 27.58 58.65 -0.44
CA ALA A 3 27.73 58.26 0.95
C ALA A 3 27.75 56.74 1.03
N THR A 4 28.97 56.24 1.21
CA THR A 4 29.31 54.85 1.52
C THR A 4 29.16 54.64 3.02
N THR A 5 28.42 53.63 3.47
CA THR A 5 28.49 53.17 4.86
C THR A 5 28.58 51.65 4.91
N THR A 6 29.62 51.23 5.61
CA THR A 6 30.22 49.91 5.75
C THR A 6 29.45 49.01 6.71
N PHE A 7 29.46 47.71 6.42
CA PHE A 7 29.04 46.64 7.33
C PHE A 7 30.08 46.41 8.44
N ALA A 8 29.62 46.14 9.66
CA ALA A 8 30.41 45.54 10.73
C ALA A 8 29.65 44.34 11.31
N ALA A 9 30.29 43.17 11.30
CA ALA A 9 29.80 41.92 11.86
C ALA A 9 30.19 41.83 13.34
N SER A 10 29.28 41.34 14.19
CA SER A 10 29.60 40.92 15.56
C SER A 10 28.91 39.60 15.89
N ASN A 11 29.69 38.54 15.95
CA ASN A 11 29.32 37.26 16.57
C ASN A 11 29.40 37.40 18.10
N SER A 12 28.31 37.12 18.82
CA SER A 12 28.38 36.56 20.18
C SER A 12 27.06 35.90 20.59
N ASN A 13 27.19 34.73 21.21
CA ASN A 13 26.19 33.69 21.45
C ASN A 13 25.04 34.08 22.42
N PRO A 14 23.88 33.38 22.34
CA PRO A 14 22.76 33.57 23.26
C PRO A 14 23.00 32.97 24.67
N PRO A 15 22.28 33.44 25.71
CA PRO A 15 22.55 33.10 27.11
C PRO A 15 21.92 31.76 27.54
N ASN A 16 22.67 31.03 28.37
CA ASN A 16 22.26 29.79 29.03
C ASN A 16 21.46 30.09 30.32
N PRO A 17 20.33 29.41 30.60
CA PRO A 17 19.66 29.51 31.89
C PRO A 17 20.30 28.59 32.95
N ALA A 18 20.44 29.14 34.16
CA ALA A 18 21.05 28.52 35.32
C ALA A 18 20.13 27.48 36.00
N HIS A 19 20.63 26.27 36.25
CA HIS A 19 20.02 25.31 37.16
C HIS A 19 20.69 25.36 38.55
N LYS A 20 19.91 25.64 39.58
CA LYS A 20 20.28 25.50 40.99
C LYS A 20 19.77 24.17 41.57
N ASN A 21 20.55 23.67 42.53
CA ASN A 21 20.58 22.34 43.12
C ASN A 21 19.38 21.89 43.99
N SER A 22 19.30 20.56 44.08
CA SER A 22 19.06 19.68 45.25
C SER A 22 17.73 19.71 46.00
N SER A 23 17.07 18.53 46.02
CA SER A 23 16.37 18.03 47.20
C SER A 23 16.39 16.49 47.23
N GLN A 24 16.89 15.95 48.34
CA GLN A 24 17.00 14.54 48.69
C GLN A 24 15.62 13.89 48.89
N TYR A 25 15.46 12.63 48.45
CA TYR A 25 14.36 11.76 48.87
C TYR A 25 14.87 10.70 49.85
N PRO A 26 14.15 10.42 50.96
CA PRO A 26 14.45 9.32 51.88
C PRO A 26 13.85 8.00 51.38
N PRO A 27 14.35 6.83 51.84
CA PRO A 27 13.84 5.52 51.42
C PRO A 27 12.80 5.01 52.42
N PHE A 28 11.66 4.46 51.98
CA PHE A 28 10.93 3.45 52.77
C PHE A 28 9.99 2.58 51.92
N SER A 29 10.29 1.27 51.97
CA SER A 29 9.41 0.09 52.08
C SER A 29 8.05 0.06 51.38
N SER A 30 7.89 -0.90 50.47
CA SER A 30 6.60 -1.55 50.22
C SER A 30 6.77 -3.07 50.13
N ASN A 31 6.19 -3.75 51.11
CA ASN A 31 5.86 -5.17 51.10
C ASN A 31 4.97 -5.50 49.87
N SER A 32 5.37 -6.44 49.04
CA SER A 32 4.42 -7.21 48.22
C SER A 32 4.94 -8.62 48.00
N ARG A 33 4.03 -9.57 48.20
CA ARG A 33 4.21 -11.02 48.32
C ARG A 33 5.00 -11.63 47.15
N ALA A 34 5.88 -12.56 47.51
CA ALA A 34 6.59 -13.42 46.57
C ALA A 34 5.62 -14.30 45.78
N ALA A 35 5.64 -14.16 44.46
CA ALA A 35 5.24 -15.21 43.53
C ALA A 35 6.49 -15.54 42.69
N HIS A 36 6.97 -16.77 42.81
CA HIS A 36 8.10 -17.28 42.05
C HIS A 36 7.73 -17.31 40.55
N ILE A 37 8.37 -16.44 39.76
CA ILE A 37 8.39 -16.56 38.30
C ILE A 37 9.70 -17.24 37.93
N VAL A 38 9.60 -18.49 37.50
CA VAL A 38 10.71 -19.25 36.92
C VAL A 38 11.05 -18.62 35.56
N SER A 39 12.32 -18.22 35.37
CA SER A 39 12.79 -17.72 34.08
C SER A 39 12.85 -18.84 33.05
N ILE A 40 12.04 -18.77 31.99
CA ILE A 40 12.13 -19.69 30.85
C ILE A 40 13.14 -19.12 29.86
N THR A 41 14.27 -19.80 29.71
CA THR A 41 15.30 -19.49 28.73
C THR A 41 14.88 -19.97 27.33
N ARG A 42 15.30 -19.21 26.31
CA ARG A 42 14.88 -19.28 24.90
C ARG A 42 15.39 -20.51 24.11
N ARG A 43 15.54 -21.67 24.75
CA ARG A 43 16.15 -22.90 24.17
C ARG A 43 15.33 -24.19 24.35
N GLY A 44 14.04 -24.09 24.66
CA GLY A 44 13.18 -25.24 24.98
C GLY A 44 11.89 -25.39 24.15
N LEU A 45 11.82 -24.86 22.93
CA LEU A 45 10.60 -24.92 22.11
C LEU A 45 10.91 -25.20 20.63
N LEU A 46 11.70 -26.26 20.38
CA LEU A 46 11.83 -26.89 19.06
C LEU A 46 12.01 -28.39 19.25
N ALA A 47 10.92 -29.07 19.56
CA ALA A 47 10.78 -30.51 19.37
C ALA A 47 9.30 -30.82 19.20
N SER A 48 8.98 -31.69 18.24
CA SER A 48 7.64 -32.16 17.84
C SER A 48 7.04 -31.45 16.62
N ILE A 49 7.48 -31.83 15.43
CA ILE A 49 6.64 -32.40 14.35
C ILE A 49 7.63 -33.13 13.43
N SER A 50 7.70 -34.46 13.57
CA SER A 50 8.37 -35.34 12.61
C SER A 50 7.28 -36.21 12.01
N ILE A 51 6.84 -35.86 10.79
CA ILE A 51 5.96 -36.69 9.98
C ILE A 51 6.85 -37.77 9.34
N ALA A 52 6.63 -39.02 9.72
CA ALA A 52 7.31 -40.17 9.14
C ALA A 52 6.78 -40.42 7.71
N LEU A 53 7.69 -40.36 6.73
CA LEU A 53 7.53 -40.92 5.40
C LEU A 53 7.83 -42.42 5.47
N THR A 54 6.87 -43.28 5.15
CA THR A 54 7.13 -44.66 4.74
C THR A 54 6.33 -45.00 3.47
N PRO A 55 6.96 -45.60 2.45
CA PRO A 55 6.27 -46.19 1.32
C PRO A 55 6.03 -47.68 1.60
N PHE A 56 4.80 -48.17 1.42
CA PHE A 56 4.53 -49.61 1.46
C PHE A 56 4.00 -50.11 0.11
N LEU A 57 4.75 -51.08 -0.42
CA LEU A 57 4.44 -51.92 -1.58
C LEU A 57 3.35 -52.96 -1.24
N THR A 58 2.37 -53.07 -2.14
CA THR A 58 1.66 -54.28 -2.65
C THR A 58 1.04 -55.36 -1.72
N SER A 59 -0.30 -55.51 -1.91
CA SER A 59 -1.12 -56.77 -2.04
C SER A 59 -1.63 -57.52 -0.78
N PRO A 60 -2.73 -58.32 -0.81
CA PRO A 60 -3.81 -58.51 -1.80
C PRO A 60 -5.26 -58.25 -1.26
N GLN A 61 -6.23 -58.28 -2.19
CA GLN A 61 -7.69 -58.19 -2.02
C GLN A 61 -8.31 -59.01 -0.85
N PRO A 62 -9.52 -58.61 -0.44
CA PRO A 62 -10.65 -59.54 -0.61
C PRO A 62 -11.82 -58.91 -1.38
N GLN A 63 -12.34 -59.73 -2.29
CA GLN A 63 -13.57 -59.50 -3.06
C GLN A 63 -14.78 -59.43 -2.14
N ILE A 64 -15.47 -58.28 -2.10
CA ILE A 64 -16.86 -58.21 -1.64
C ILE A 64 -17.66 -57.36 -2.63
N LYS A 65 -18.81 -57.93 -2.98
CA LYS A 65 -19.71 -57.62 -4.09
C LYS A 65 -20.46 -56.29 -3.89
N ASN A 66 -20.71 -55.60 -5.00
CA ASN A 66 -21.67 -54.49 -5.17
C ASN A 66 -23.00 -54.75 -4.43
N PRO A 67 -23.67 -53.71 -3.88
CA PRO A 67 -24.54 -52.88 -4.74
C PRO A 67 -24.59 -51.38 -4.41
N THR A 68 -24.55 -50.58 -5.48
CA THR A 68 -25.30 -49.32 -5.71
C THR A 68 -25.80 -48.55 -4.48
N HIS A 69 -25.18 -47.41 -4.16
CA HIS A 69 -25.89 -46.20 -3.73
C HIS A 69 -25.02 -44.97 -4.06
N TYR A 70 -25.65 -44.00 -4.74
CA TYR A 70 -25.10 -42.70 -5.12
C TYR A 70 -24.42 -42.02 -3.92
N ALA A 71 -23.10 -41.84 -4.01
CA ALA A 71 -22.40 -40.83 -3.24
C ALA A 71 -21.82 -39.84 -4.26
N ASP A 72 -22.61 -38.79 -4.53
CA ASP A 72 -22.11 -37.58 -5.17
C ASP A 72 -21.07 -36.97 -4.22
N PHE A 73 -19.81 -37.36 -4.42
CA PHE A 73 -18.69 -36.65 -3.85
C PHE A 73 -18.68 -35.27 -4.47
N ILE A 74 -19.13 -34.28 -3.70
CA ILE A 74 -18.87 -32.86 -3.97
C ILE A 74 -17.35 -32.74 -4.04
N SER A 75 -16.82 -32.68 -5.26
CA SER A 75 -15.45 -32.27 -5.53
C SER A 75 -15.35 -30.84 -5.04
N LEU A 76 -14.85 -30.65 -3.82
CA LEU A 76 -14.38 -29.36 -3.37
C LEU A 76 -13.37 -28.89 -4.42
N PRO A 77 -13.48 -27.67 -4.95
CA PRO A 77 -12.51 -27.18 -5.92
C PRO A 77 -11.13 -27.24 -5.26
N ASP A 78 -10.18 -27.89 -5.93
CA ASP A 78 -8.80 -27.88 -5.50
C ASP A 78 -8.37 -26.43 -5.31
N SER A 79 -7.84 -26.13 -4.13
CA SER A 79 -7.21 -24.84 -3.85
C SER A 79 -5.94 -24.77 -4.69
N GLU A 80 -6.05 -24.32 -5.94
CA GLU A 80 -4.89 -24.02 -6.78
C GLU A 80 -3.98 -23.06 -6.01
N ALA A 81 -2.71 -23.45 -5.87
CA ALA A 81 -1.69 -22.54 -5.36
C ALA A 81 -1.69 -21.31 -6.26
N ARG A 82 -2.21 -20.18 -5.74
CA ARG A 82 -2.21 -18.91 -6.46
C ARG A 82 -0.74 -18.54 -6.67
N GLY A 83 -0.25 -18.70 -7.89
CA GLY A 83 1.08 -18.24 -8.27
C GLY A 83 1.23 -16.73 -8.05
N LEU A 84 2.43 -16.20 -8.24
CA LEU A 84 2.66 -14.74 -8.19
C LEU A 84 1.62 -14.03 -9.07
N PHE A 85 0.94 -13.01 -8.53
CA PHE A 85 -0.07 -12.26 -9.27
C PHE A 85 0.57 -11.62 -10.51
N GLN A 86 -0.05 -11.84 -11.67
CA GLN A 86 0.44 -11.34 -12.96
C GLN A 86 -0.46 -10.21 -13.45
N MET A 87 0.14 -9.19 -14.06
CA MET A 87 -0.55 -8.06 -14.68
C MET A 87 -0.48 -8.18 -16.22
N PRO A 88 -1.56 -7.89 -16.96
CA PRO A 88 -2.94 -7.82 -16.47
C PRO A 88 -3.42 -9.19 -15.96
N PRO A 89 -4.23 -9.26 -14.88
CA PRO A 89 -4.66 -10.52 -14.33
C PRO A 89 -5.71 -11.20 -15.23
N PRO A 90 -5.71 -12.53 -15.36
CA PRO A 90 -6.75 -13.23 -16.12
C PRO A 90 -8.14 -13.12 -15.44
N ARG A 91 -8.17 -12.92 -14.12
CA ARG A 91 -9.38 -12.70 -13.32
C ARG A 91 -9.00 -12.01 -12.00
N LEU A 92 -9.97 -11.32 -11.41
CA LEU A 92 -9.91 -10.86 -10.02
C LEU A 92 -10.94 -11.65 -9.20
N THR A 93 -10.55 -12.12 -8.04
CA THR A 93 -11.46 -12.83 -7.11
C THR A 93 -12.23 -11.89 -6.21
N ASN A 94 -11.67 -10.71 -5.93
CA ASN A 94 -12.30 -9.69 -5.11
C ASN A 94 -12.85 -8.55 -5.98
N ARG A 95 -13.78 -7.79 -5.42
CA ARG A 95 -14.28 -6.54 -6.00
C ARG A 95 -13.42 -5.38 -5.52
N TYR A 96 -12.91 -4.56 -6.43
CA TYR A 96 -12.04 -3.44 -6.08
C TYR A 96 -12.69 -2.10 -6.36
N PHE A 97 -12.58 -1.19 -5.39
CA PHE A 97 -12.87 0.22 -5.55
C PHE A 97 -11.60 1.03 -5.27
N LEU A 98 -11.24 1.89 -6.21
CA LEU A 98 -10.07 2.76 -6.13
C LEU A 98 -10.52 4.15 -5.71
N VAL A 99 -9.90 4.69 -4.65
CA VAL A 99 -10.26 6.00 -4.11
C VAL A 99 -9.01 6.83 -3.92
N ARG A 100 -8.95 8.00 -4.58
CA ARG A 100 -7.94 9.00 -4.25
C ARG A 100 -8.43 9.79 -3.03
N ALA A 101 -7.58 9.96 -2.03
CA ALA A 101 -7.86 10.83 -0.90
C ALA A 101 -8.29 12.24 -1.38
N GLY A 102 -9.07 12.93 -0.55
CA GLY A 102 -9.33 14.35 -0.77
C GLY A 102 -8.04 15.18 -0.72
N GLU A 103 -8.15 16.43 -1.17
CA GLU A 103 -7.07 17.42 -1.17
C GLU A 103 -6.42 17.54 0.22
N SER A 104 -5.10 17.52 0.29
CA SER A 104 -4.36 17.75 1.54
C SER A 104 -4.14 19.24 1.84
N GLU A 105 -3.71 19.56 3.06
CA GLU A 105 -3.26 20.93 3.38
C GLU A 105 -2.06 21.35 2.50
N TYR A 106 -1.06 20.46 2.29
CA TYR A 106 0.03 20.72 1.34
C TYR A 106 -0.45 21.00 -0.10
N GLU A 107 -1.41 20.21 -0.60
CA GLU A 107 -1.99 20.45 -1.93
C GLU A 107 -2.76 21.78 -1.98
N SER A 108 -3.43 22.16 -0.89
CA SER A 108 -4.14 23.44 -0.75
C SER A 108 -3.17 24.63 -0.80
N LEU A 109 -1.95 24.44 -0.32
CA LEU A 109 -0.85 25.41 -0.42
C LEU A 109 -0.15 25.36 -1.79
N GLY A 110 -0.52 24.42 -2.66
CA GLY A 110 0.11 24.21 -3.96
C GLY A 110 1.53 23.66 -3.84
N ILE A 111 1.80 22.81 -2.84
CA ILE A 111 3.12 22.23 -2.56
C ILE A 111 3.08 20.72 -2.76
N ILE A 112 4.10 20.19 -3.43
CA ILE A 112 4.33 18.75 -3.56
C ILE A 112 4.86 18.19 -2.23
N ASN A 113 4.17 17.19 -1.68
CA ASN A 113 4.63 16.45 -0.52
C ASN A 113 4.56 14.93 -0.74
N THR A 114 5.74 14.34 -0.90
CA THR A 114 5.99 12.92 -1.16
C THR A 114 7.06 12.33 -0.24
N ASN A 115 7.70 13.16 0.59
CA ASN A 115 8.68 12.70 1.57
C ASN A 115 8.00 11.83 2.66
N PRO A 116 8.41 10.55 2.83
CA PRO A 116 7.85 9.66 3.84
C PRO A 116 7.99 10.17 5.28
N VAL A 117 8.93 11.06 5.58
CA VAL A 117 9.11 11.65 6.92
C VAL A 117 7.89 12.47 7.33
N ALA A 118 7.27 13.17 6.38
CA ALA A 118 6.10 14.03 6.65
C ALA A 118 4.77 13.26 6.54
N LYS A 119 4.79 11.96 6.23
CA LYS A 119 3.56 11.28 5.77
C LYS A 119 2.45 11.22 6.81
N THR A 120 2.80 11.15 8.10
CA THR A 120 1.85 11.16 9.24
C THR A 120 1.71 12.54 9.89
N SER A 121 2.32 13.58 9.32
CA SER A 121 2.16 14.95 9.81
C SER A 121 0.71 15.42 9.66
N VAL A 122 0.27 16.27 10.58
CA VAL A 122 -1.04 16.93 10.52
C VAL A 122 -1.17 17.75 9.23
N ASP A 123 -0.09 18.39 8.78
CA ASP A 123 -0.05 19.17 7.53
C ASP A 123 -0.17 18.29 6.27
N ASN A 124 0.01 16.97 6.43
CA ASN A 124 -0.27 16.01 5.37
C ASN A 124 -1.69 15.41 5.44
N GLY A 125 -2.53 15.92 6.35
CA GLY A 125 -3.93 15.57 6.48
C GLY A 125 -4.82 16.19 5.42
N LEU A 126 -6.09 15.79 5.42
CA LEU A 126 -7.12 16.36 4.56
C LEU A 126 -7.38 17.82 4.90
N SER A 127 -7.42 18.68 3.88
CA SER A 127 -7.92 20.04 4.01
C SER A 127 -9.42 20.07 4.30
N GLU A 128 -9.97 21.22 4.65
CA GLU A 128 -11.43 21.39 4.79
C GLU A 128 -12.19 21.04 3.50
N LYS A 129 -11.59 21.34 2.34
CA LYS A 129 -12.12 20.94 1.04
C LYS A 129 -11.93 19.44 0.81
N GLY A 130 -10.77 18.88 1.18
CA GLY A 130 -10.49 17.45 1.15
C GLY A 130 -11.49 16.62 1.94
N LYS A 131 -11.87 17.05 3.15
CA LYS A 131 -12.89 16.38 3.98
C LYS A 131 -14.23 16.30 3.24
N LYS A 132 -14.67 17.38 2.60
CA LYS A 132 -15.92 17.41 1.81
C LYS A 132 -15.85 16.50 0.59
N GLN A 133 -14.71 16.47 -0.10
CA GLN A 133 -14.46 15.56 -1.22
C GLN A 133 -14.54 14.10 -0.77
N THR A 134 -13.91 13.76 0.36
CA THR A 134 -13.98 12.42 0.95
C THR A 134 -15.40 12.03 1.35
N VAL A 135 -16.18 12.92 1.96
CA VAL A 135 -17.59 12.64 2.27
C VAL A 135 -18.37 12.31 1.00
N ARG A 136 -18.15 13.06 -0.09
CA ARG A 136 -18.75 12.75 -1.39
C ARG A 136 -18.32 11.37 -1.90
N ALA A 137 -17.02 11.08 -1.88
CA ALA A 137 -16.48 9.78 -2.27
C ALA A 137 -17.13 8.63 -1.47
N ALA A 138 -17.31 8.83 -0.16
CA ALA A 138 -17.93 7.85 0.72
C ALA A 138 -19.41 7.61 0.38
N LEU A 139 -20.15 8.66 -0.01
CA LEU A 139 -21.53 8.54 -0.49
C LEU A 139 -21.60 7.88 -1.87
N ASP A 140 -20.66 8.19 -2.76
CA ASP A 140 -20.56 7.57 -4.09
C ASP A 140 -20.32 6.05 -3.94
N LEU A 141 -19.38 5.63 -3.08
CA LEU A 141 -19.17 4.21 -2.73
C LEU A 141 -20.44 3.53 -2.20
N LYS A 142 -21.18 4.23 -1.33
CA LYS A 142 -22.44 3.73 -0.77
C LYS A 142 -23.48 3.51 -1.88
N SER A 143 -23.59 4.46 -2.80
CA SER A 143 -24.52 4.38 -3.94
C SER A 143 -24.18 3.25 -4.92
N MET A 144 -22.89 2.88 -5.01
CA MET A 144 -22.41 1.76 -5.82
C MET A 144 -22.55 0.40 -5.13
N GLY A 145 -23.08 0.36 -3.90
CA GLY A 145 -23.17 -0.87 -3.10
C GLY A 145 -21.80 -1.48 -2.79
N ALA A 146 -20.77 -0.64 -2.61
CA ALA A 146 -19.40 -1.12 -2.39
C ALA A 146 -19.29 -1.95 -1.11
N CYS A 147 -19.87 -1.47 -0.01
CA CYS A 147 -19.77 -2.12 1.30
C CYS A 147 -21.10 -2.69 1.81
N GLU A 148 -21.97 -3.20 0.93
CA GLU A 148 -23.19 -3.93 1.35
C GLU A 148 -22.88 -5.31 1.93
N GLY A 149 -21.76 -5.90 1.52
CA GLY A 149 -21.23 -7.16 2.05
C GLY A 149 -19.97 -6.96 2.89
N ASN A 150 -19.12 -7.97 2.91
CA ASN A 150 -17.85 -7.91 3.62
C ASN A 150 -16.90 -6.92 2.90
N CYS A 151 -16.56 -5.84 3.59
CA CYS A 151 -15.80 -4.70 3.03
C CYS A 151 -14.54 -4.46 3.84
N TRP A 152 -13.41 -4.37 3.16
CA TRP A 152 -12.11 -4.04 3.73
C TRP A 152 -11.59 -2.74 3.11
N ILE A 153 -11.14 -1.81 3.94
CA ILE A 153 -10.59 -0.54 3.48
C ILE A 153 -9.09 -0.59 3.69
N TRP A 154 -8.32 -0.46 2.62
CA TRP A 154 -6.86 -0.49 2.60
C TRP A 154 -6.31 0.91 2.27
N PRO A 155 -6.17 1.78 3.27
CA PRO A 155 -5.51 3.07 3.09
C PRO A 155 -4.00 2.96 3.21
N SER A 156 -3.28 3.81 2.47
CA SER A 156 -1.95 4.24 2.90
C SER A 156 -2.00 4.83 4.32
N ILE A 157 -0.91 4.68 5.07
CA ILE A 157 -0.74 5.35 6.37
C ILE A 157 -0.47 6.85 6.28
N THR A 158 -0.41 7.43 5.07
CA THR A 158 -0.43 8.88 4.90
C THR A 158 -1.66 9.48 5.59
N GLN A 159 -1.47 10.60 6.30
CA GLN A 159 -2.50 11.18 7.16
C GLN A 159 -3.81 11.44 6.39
N ARG A 160 -3.74 11.98 5.18
CA ARG A 160 -4.90 12.21 4.30
C ARG A 160 -5.64 10.94 3.88
N ALA A 161 -4.92 9.86 3.54
CA ALA A 161 -5.54 8.61 3.11
C ALA A 161 -6.18 7.86 4.29
N TYR A 162 -5.51 7.85 5.44
CA TYR A 162 -6.06 7.24 6.65
C TYR A 162 -7.30 7.98 7.17
N GLN A 163 -7.26 9.31 7.22
CA GLN A 163 -8.45 10.13 7.52
C GLN A 163 -9.58 9.89 6.51
N ALA A 164 -9.24 9.74 5.23
CA ALA A 164 -10.22 9.42 4.21
C ALA A 164 -10.89 8.06 4.47
N ALA A 165 -10.12 7.04 4.83
CA ALA A 165 -10.64 5.73 5.19
C ALA A 165 -11.54 5.76 6.43
N GLU A 166 -11.21 6.53 7.48
CA GLU A 166 -12.08 6.66 8.65
C GLU A 166 -13.44 7.29 8.29
N ILE A 167 -13.45 8.31 7.42
CA ILE A 167 -14.69 8.93 6.93
C ILE A 167 -15.49 7.94 6.07
N ILE A 168 -14.83 7.25 5.14
CA ILE A 168 -15.46 6.25 4.28
C ILE A 168 -16.09 5.15 5.12
N ALA A 169 -15.36 4.64 6.12
CA ALA A 169 -15.84 3.61 7.03
C ALA A 169 -17.08 4.07 7.81
N ALA A 170 -17.05 5.28 8.38
CA ALA A 170 -18.16 5.84 9.14
C ALA A 170 -19.44 5.99 8.31
N VAL A 171 -19.35 6.46 7.07
CA VAL A 171 -20.51 6.67 6.18
C VAL A 171 -21.10 5.34 5.67
N ASN A 172 -20.24 4.34 5.45
CA ASN A 172 -20.60 3.04 4.90
C ASN A 172 -20.86 1.97 5.97
N GLY A 173 -20.77 2.30 7.26
CA GLY A 173 -21.01 1.35 8.35
C GLY A 173 -19.94 0.25 8.46
N VAL A 174 -18.73 0.50 7.98
CA VAL A 174 -17.61 -0.43 8.08
C VAL A 174 -16.93 -0.27 9.45
N ASN A 175 -16.70 -1.38 10.14
CA ASN A 175 -16.02 -1.37 11.43
C ASN A 175 -14.57 -0.92 11.29
N ARG A 176 -14.04 -0.23 12.31
CA ARG A 176 -12.62 0.19 12.35
C ARG A 176 -11.65 -0.99 12.25
N SER A 177 -12.04 -2.19 12.69
CA SER A 177 -11.27 -3.43 12.55
C SER A 177 -11.05 -3.85 11.09
N ASN A 178 -11.85 -3.34 10.17
CA ASN A 178 -11.78 -3.63 8.74
C ASN A 178 -11.03 -2.55 7.96
N ILE A 179 -10.43 -1.58 8.65
CA ILE A 179 -9.46 -0.65 8.10
C ILE A 179 -8.07 -1.27 8.30
N VAL A 180 -7.41 -1.63 7.20
CA VAL A 180 -6.09 -2.27 7.21
C VAL A 180 -5.05 -1.28 6.67
N PRO A 181 -4.33 -0.56 7.54
CA PRO A 181 -3.34 0.41 7.09
C PRO A 181 -2.19 -0.30 6.36
N GLU A 182 -1.88 0.21 5.17
CA GLU A 182 -0.77 -0.21 4.33
C GLU A 182 0.38 0.81 4.45
N TYR A 183 1.59 0.31 4.73
CA TYR A 183 2.71 1.11 5.22
C TYR A 183 3.70 1.55 4.13
N SER A 184 3.68 0.91 2.96
CA SER A 184 4.76 0.98 1.97
C SER A 184 4.26 0.96 0.52
N PHE A 185 3.45 -0.01 0.14
CA PHE A 185 2.99 -0.20 -1.25
C PHE A 185 2.04 0.89 -1.77
N LEU A 186 1.40 1.65 -0.87
CA LEU A 186 0.50 2.77 -1.16
C LEU A 186 1.06 4.12 -0.70
N ASP A 187 2.33 4.20 -0.32
CA ASP A 187 2.96 5.51 -0.14
C ASP A 187 2.85 6.34 -1.44
N ALA A 188 2.75 7.66 -1.29
CA ALA A 188 2.74 8.56 -2.45
C ALA A 188 4.02 8.35 -3.26
N ARG A 189 3.93 8.48 -4.59
CA ARG A 189 5.10 8.29 -5.45
C ARG A 189 6.19 9.30 -5.03
N GLY A 190 7.37 8.80 -4.70
CA GLY A 190 8.49 9.68 -4.39
C GLY A 190 8.92 10.51 -5.61
N LEU A 191 8.88 11.84 -5.50
CA LEU A 191 9.22 12.74 -6.61
C LEU A 191 10.61 13.38 -6.49
N GLY A 192 11.45 12.91 -5.57
CA GLY A 192 12.84 13.36 -5.42
C GLY A 192 12.97 14.88 -5.33
N ALA A 193 13.74 15.47 -6.23
CA ALA A 193 14.01 16.90 -6.31
C ALA A 193 12.78 17.79 -6.59
N TYR A 194 11.59 17.22 -6.75
CA TYR A 194 10.33 17.97 -6.78
C TYR A 194 9.67 18.13 -5.41
N GLU A 195 10.18 17.49 -4.36
CA GLU A 195 9.70 17.71 -2.99
C GLU A 195 9.73 19.21 -2.64
N GLY A 196 8.63 19.70 -2.06
CA GLY A 196 8.50 21.11 -1.67
C GLY A 196 8.32 22.09 -2.83
N LYS A 197 8.38 21.65 -4.10
CA LYS A 197 8.10 22.51 -5.26
C LYS A 197 6.60 22.76 -5.42
N LYS A 198 6.27 23.69 -6.32
CA LYS A 198 4.89 24.00 -6.69
C LYS A 198 4.21 22.77 -7.29
N LEU A 199 2.95 22.55 -6.93
CA LEU A 199 2.13 21.44 -7.42
C LEU A 199 2.04 21.42 -8.95
N ASP A 200 2.04 22.59 -9.59
CA ASP A 200 2.03 22.72 -11.05
C ASP A 200 3.24 22.05 -11.72
N SER A 201 4.37 21.91 -11.02
CA SER A 201 5.57 21.23 -11.56
C SER A 201 5.39 19.72 -11.76
N ILE A 202 4.30 19.12 -11.26
CA ILE A 202 3.94 17.73 -11.57
C ILE A 202 3.77 17.52 -13.08
N SER A 203 3.36 18.55 -13.84
CA SER A 203 3.24 18.40 -15.30
C SER A 203 4.56 18.06 -15.98
N GLU A 204 5.70 18.49 -15.41
CA GLU A 204 7.03 18.17 -15.92
C GLU A 204 7.38 16.70 -15.68
N VAL A 205 6.99 16.17 -14.51
CA VAL A 205 7.13 14.73 -14.18
C VAL A 205 6.33 13.89 -15.17
N TYR A 206 5.06 14.23 -15.37
CA TYR A 206 4.18 13.51 -16.30
C TYR A 206 4.61 13.61 -17.76
N ALA A 207 5.17 14.75 -18.18
CA ALA A 207 5.78 14.87 -19.50
C ALA A 207 6.96 13.88 -19.64
N SER A 208 7.77 13.71 -18.60
CA SER A 208 8.87 12.74 -18.58
C SER A 208 8.36 11.29 -18.61
N ASP A 209 7.34 10.98 -17.82
CA ASP A 209 6.73 9.64 -17.75
C ASP A 209 6.17 9.18 -19.11
N SER A 210 5.64 10.13 -19.89
CA SER A 210 5.12 9.86 -21.24
C SER A 210 6.21 9.41 -22.23
N LEU A 211 7.48 9.71 -21.96
CA LEU A 211 8.61 9.30 -22.78
C LEU A 211 9.03 7.86 -22.44
N SER A 212 9.15 7.55 -21.15
CA SER A 212 9.56 6.22 -20.67
C SER A 212 9.10 5.99 -19.22
N PRO A 213 8.53 4.80 -18.92
CA PRO A 213 8.06 4.50 -17.56
C PRO A 213 9.21 4.25 -16.58
N ASN A 214 10.45 4.16 -17.05
CA ASN A 214 11.64 3.91 -16.23
C ASN A 214 12.36 5.19 -15.81
N ILE A 215 11.91 6.37 -16.28
CA ILE A 215 12.53 7.63 -15.88
C ILE A 215 12.16 7.92 -14.43
N LYS A 216 13.18 8.11 -13.60
CA LYS A 216 13.04 8.59 -12.24
C LYS A 216 13.20 10.11 -12.23
N PRO A 217 12.40 10.86 -11.44
CA PRO A 217 12.70 12.25 -11.14
C PRO A 217 14.14 12.39 -10.59
N PRO A 218 14.79 13.55 -10.73
CA PRO A 218 16.12 13.75 -10.16
C PRO A 218 16.13 13.48 -8.64
N PRO A 219 17.18 12.88 -8.08
CA PRO A 219 17.27 12.60 -6.64
C PRO A 219 17.46 13.90 -5.83
N ILE A 220 17.24 13.82 -4.52
CA ILE A 220 17.46 14.88 -3.54
C ILE A 220 18.03 14.28 -2.23
N ASP A 221 18.73 15.09 -1.44
CA ASP A 221 19.48 14.64 -0.26
C ASP A 221 18.67 14.67 1.05
N ASP A 222 17.36 14.96 1.00
CA ASP A 222 16.49 15.09 2.19
C ASP A 222 15.79 13.77 2.59
N GLY A 223 16.14 12.67 1.92
CA GLY A 223 15.55 11.35 2.13
C GLY A 223 14.28 11.09 1.32
N THR A 224 13.81 12.03 0.48
CA THR A 224 12.69 11.78 -0.43
C THR A 224 13.09 10.78 -1.53
N PRO A 225 12.37 9.65 -1.68
CA PRO A 225 12.61 8.73 -2.79
C PRO A 225 12.34 9.38 -4.15
N ASN A 226 12.93 8.84 -5.21
CA ASN A 226 12.64 9.23 -6.59
C ASN A 226 12.22 7.99 -7.40
N GLU A 227 10.92 7.76 -7.47
CA GLU A 227 10.33 6.58 -8.10
C GLU A 227 9.95 6.86 -9.56
N SER A 228 10.27 5.90 -10.42
CA SER A 228 9.72 5.83 -11.78
C SER A 228 8.32 5.22 -11.76
N VAL A 229 7.58 5.38 -12.85
CA VAL A 229 6.28 4.69 -13.03
C VAL A 229 6.43 3.18 -12.90
N GLN A 230 7.53 2.62 -13.39
CA GLN A 230 7.84 1.20 -13.29
C GLN A 230 8.07 0.75 -11.84
N ASP A 231 8.71 1.57 -11.01
CA ASP A 231 8.89 1.26 -9.57
C ASP A 231 7.53 1.20 -8.87
N VAL A 232 6.65 2.20 -9.12
CA VAL A 232 5.28 2.23 -8.59
C VAL A 232 4.50 0.99 -9.05
N PHE A 233 4.59 0.63 -10.33
CA PHE A 233 3.93 -0.54 -10.89
C PHE A 233 4.31 -1.84 -10.19
N VAL A 234 5.59 -2.03 -9.86
CA VAL A 234 6.07 -3.22 -9.13
C VAL A 234 5.40 -3.30 -7.75
N ARG A 235 5.40 -2.21 -6.98
CA ARG A 235 4.84 -2.23 -5.62
C ARG A 235 3.31 -2.35 -5.58
N VAL A 236 2.58 -1.73 -6.51
CA VAL A 236 1.12 -1.92 -6.56
C VAL A 236 0.74 -3.32 -7.06
N THR A 237 1.58 -3.96 -7.88
CA THR A 237 1.41 -5.38 -8.25
C THR A 237 1.62 -6.30 -7.06
N GLN A 238 2.59 -5.99 -6.19
CA GLN A 238 2.80 -6.71 -4.92
C GLN A 238 1.62 -6.51 -3.97
N LEU A 239 1.07 -5.30 -3.88
CA LEU A 239 -0.17 -5.06 -3.14
C LEU A 239 -1.30 -5.96 -3.65
N MET A 240 -1.55 -6.00 -4.96
CA MET A 240 -2.58 -6.88 -5.52
C MET A 240 -2.32 -8.36 -5.23
N SER A 241 -1.05 -8.79 -5.20
CA SER A 241 -0.69 -10.16 -4.79
C SER A 241 -1.15 -10.47 -3.37
N ILE A 242 -0.99 -9.50 -2.46
CA ILE A 242 -1.42 -9.63 -1.06
C ILE A 242 -2.94 -9.67 -1.00
N LEU A 243 -3.63 -8.70 -1.63
CA LEU A 243 -5.09 -8.58 -1.58
C LEU A 243 -5.78 -9.82 -2.18
N GLU A 244 -5.31 -10.29 -3.33
CA GLU A 244 -5.82 -11.50 -3.97
C GLU A 244 -5.40 -12.80 -3.27
N THR A 245 -4.50 -12.77 -2.28
CA THR A 245 -4.19 -13.97 -1.49
C THR A 245 -4.90 -13.97 -0.15
N GLN A 246 -5.09 -12.79 0.46
CA GLN A 246 -5.68 -12.66 1.79
C GLN A 246 -7.21 -12.67 1.78
N TYR A 247 -7.82 -12.19 0.70
CA TYR A 247 -9.27 -12.07 0.58
C TYR A 247 -9.81 -12.93 -0.56
N SER A 248 -11.06 -13.36 -0.42
CA SER A 248 -11.76 -14.14 -1.44
C SER A 248 -13.22 -13.72 -1.48
N GLU A 249 -13.69 -13.30 -2.65
CA GLU A 249 -15.08 -12.86 -2.88
C GLU A 249 -15.49 -11.65 -2.00
N ASP A 250 -14.52 -10.94 -1.43
CA ASP A 250 -14.75 -9.75 -0.62
C ASP A 250 -14.70 -8.48 -1.48
N THR A 251 -15.16 -7.36 -0.91
CA THR A 251 -14.89 -6.03 -1.46
C THR A 251 -13.70 -5.37 -0.78
N VAL A 252 -12.77 -4.87 -1.58
CA VAL A 252 -11.58 -4.14 -1.12
C VAL A 252 -11.60 -2.72 -1.67
N VAL A 253 -11.62 -1.73 -0.78
CA VAL A 253 -11.52 -0.31 -1.10
C VAL A 253 -10.07 0.14 -0.89
N ILE A 254 -9.35 0.40 -1.97
CA ILE A 254 -7.96 0.88 -1.93
C ILE A 254 -7.98 2.41 -1.87
N VAL A 255 -7.42 2.98 -0.80
CA VAL A 255 -7.38 4.44 -0.59
C VAL A 255 -5.95 4.94 -0.72
N SER A 256 -5.66 5.64 -1.82
CA SER A 256 -4.33 6.19 -2.10
C SER A 256 -4.22 7.67 -1.73
N PRO A 257 -3.06 8.14 -1.23
CA PRO A 257 -2.78 9.55 -0.99
C PRO A 257 -2.76 10.40 -2.26
N ASP A 258 -2.38 9.81 -3.38
CA ASP A 258 -2.19 10.49 -4.66
C ASP A 258 -2.81 9.70 -5.82
N SER A 259 -2.71 10.28 -7.02
CA SER A 259 -3.23 9.68 -8.24
C SER A 259 -2.32 8.56 -8.79
N ASP A 260 -1.02 8.62 -8.54
CA ASP A 260 -0.03 7.79 -9.26
C ASP A 260 -0.22 6.32 -8.94
N ASN A 261 -0.36 5.94 -7.66
CA ASN A 261 -0.61 4.54 -7.28
C ASN A 261 -1.84 3.95 -8.00
N LEU A 262 -2.94 4.70 -8.04
CA LEU A 262 -4.21 4.23 -8.58
C LEU A 262 -4.20 4.19 -10.11
N SER A 263 -3.65 5.23 -10.74
CA SER A 263 -3.57 5.33 -12.19
C SER A 263 -2.63 4.29 -12.79
N VAL A 264 -1.49 4.03 -12.13
CA VAL A 264 -0.53 2.99 -12.51
C VAL A 264 -1.11 1.59 -12.26
N LEU A 265 -1.77 1.38 -11.12
CA LEU A 265 -2.50 0.14 -10.86
C LEU A 265 -3.56 -0.11 -11.95
N GLN A 266 -4.37 0.89 -12.26
CA GLN A 266 -5.43 0.77 -13.27
C GLN A 266 -4.85 0.52 -14.67
N ALA A 267 -3.75 1.18 -15.04
CA ALA A 267 -3.04 0.89 -16.29
C ALA A 267 -2.58 -0.57 -16.34
N GLY A 268 -2.00 -1.08 -15.24
CA GLY A 268 -1.57 -2.46 -15.08
C GLY A 268 -2.71 -3.47 -15.25
N LEU A 269 -3.83 -3.23 -14.57
CA LEU A 269 -5.01 -4.07 -14.64
C LEU A 269 -5.61 -4.10 -16.05
N LEU A 270 -5.62 -2.97 -16.75
CA LEU A 270 -6.16 -2.86 -18.11
C LEU A 270 -5.15 -3.27 -19.20
N GLY A 271 -3.93 -3.67 -18.85
CA GLY A 271 -2.87 -3.93 -19.83
C GLY A 271 -2.53 -2.70 -20.69
N LEU A 272 -2.82 -1.49 -20.19
CA LEU A 272 -2.45 -0.24 -20.83
C LEU A 272 -0.95 -0.02 -20.68
N GLU A 273 -0.34 0.56 -21.71
CA GLU A 273 1.05 0.99 -21.61
C GLU A 273 1.25 1.99 -20.46
N LEU A 274 2.22 1.72 -19.57
CA LEU A 274 2.45 2.53 -18.37
C LEU A 274 2.75 4.01 -18.65
N ARG A 275 3.31 4.35 -19.82
CA ARG A 275 3.52 5.75 -20.27
C ARG A 275 2.22 6.56 -20.36
N ARG A 276 1.09 5.86 -20.43
CA ARG A 276 -0.26 6.44 -20.55
C ARG A 276 -1.04 6.40 -19.23
N HIS A 277 -0.40 6.11 -18.10
CA HIS A 277 -1.11 6.05 -16.82
C HIS A 277 -1.83 7.37 -16.49
N THR A 278 -1.32 8.52 -16.95
CA THR A 278 -1.92 9.84 -16.73
C THR A 278 -3.28 10.02 -17.42
N ASP A 279 -3.59 9.25 -18.48
CA ASP A 279 -4.93 9.17 -19.07
C ASP A 279 -5.96 8.66 -18.04
N LEU A 280 -5.49 7.95 -17.02
CA LEU A 280 -6.26 7.38 -15.92
C LEU A 280 -6.05 8.14 -14.61
N ALA A 281 -5.56 9.38 -14.65
CA ALA A 281 -5.35 10.18 -13.44
C ALA A 281 -6.66 10.38 -12.65
N PHE A 282 -6.56 10.35 -11.31
CA PHE A 282 -7.67 10.54 -10.39
C PHE A 282 -7.69 11.97 -9.88
N ARG A 283 -8.87 12.56 -9.74
CA ARG A 283 -9.08 13.84 -9.04
C ARG A 283 -9.18 13.60 -7.52
N PRO A 284 -8.90 14.60 -6.66
CA PRO A 284 -9.07 14.44 -5.22
C PRO A 284 -10.51 14.04 -4.86
N GLY A 285 -10.66 12.95 -4.10
CA GLY A 285 -11.95 12.36 -3.74
C GLY A 285 -12.66 11.61 -4.87
N GLU A 286 -11.98 11.29 -5.97
CA GLU A 286 -12.55 10.46 -7.04
C GLU A 286 -12.59 8.98 -6.63
N VAL A 287 -13.69 8.32 -7.01
CA VAL A 287 -13.95 6.89 -6.80
C VAL A 287 -14.11 6.21 -8.15
N ARG A 288 -13.46 5.06 -8.35
CA ARG A 288 -13.68 4.19 -9.50
C ARG A 288 -13.87 2.75 -9.08
N PHE A 289 -14.86 2.09 -9.66
CA PHE A 289 -14.99 0.64 -9.60
C PHE A 289 -14.07 0.00 -10.64
N VAL A 290 -13.35 -1.06 -10.25
CA VAL A 290 -12.57 -1.88 -11.19
C VAL A 290 -13.51 -2.91 -11.81
N ASP A 291 -13.89 -2.68 -13.06
CA ASP A 291 -14.68 -3.63 -13.82
C ASP A 291 -13.80 -4.78 -14.33
N ALA A 292 -13.91 -5.95 -13.70
CA ALA A 292 -13.19 -7.15 -14.09
C ALA A 292 -13.47 -7.57 -15.56
N SER A 293 -14.61 -7.21 -16.14
CA SER A 293 -14.92 -7.52 -17.54
C SER A 293 -14.16 -6.65 -18.55
N SER A 294 -13.64 -5.50 -18.10
CA SER A 294 -12.83 -4.59 -18.91
C SER A 294 -11.35 -4.98 -18.99
N ILE A 295 -10.92 -5.96 -18.19
CA ILE A 295 -9.54 -6.45 -18.15
C ILE A 295 -9.29 -7.30 -19.40
N PRO A 296 -8.26 -6.98 -20.22
CA PRO A 296 -7.99 -7.77 -21.42
C PRO A 296 -7.66 -9.21 -21.05
N THR A 297 -8.21 -10.15 -21.81
CA THR A 297 -7.80 -11.55 -21.69
C THR A 297 -6.30 -11.65 -21.94
N TYR A 298 -5.56 -12.11 -20.93
CA TYR A 298 -4.12 -12.30 -21.02
C TYR A 298 -3.80 -13.21 -22.20
N LYS A 299 -3.12 -12.66 -23.23
CA LYS A 299 -2.51 -13.47 -24.28
C LYS A 299 -1.16 -13.89 -23.75
N GLN A 300 -1.05 -15.14 -23.30
CA GLN A 300 0.24 -15.71 -22.91
C GLN A 300 1.23 -15.42 -24.04
N PRO A 301 2.32 -14.65 -23.80
CA PRO A 301 3.34 -14.48 -24.80
C PRO A 301 3.83 -15.88 -25.13
N ALA A 302 3.91 -16.21 -26.42
CA ALA A 302 4.40 -17.50 -26.85
C ALA A 302 5.72 -17.74 -26.11
N SER A 303 5.77 -18.79 -25.29
CA SER A 303 6.82 -19.12 -24.31
C SER A 303 8.18 -19.46 -24.94
N ALA A 304 8.42 -18.97 -26.16
CA ALA A 304 9.61 -19.19 -26.97
C ALA A 304 10.41 -17.90 -27.30
N VAL A 305 9.98 -16.71 -26.85
CA VAL A 305 10.64 -15.45 -27.29
C VAL A 305 11.98 -15.18 -26.57
N TYR A 306 12.23 -15.77 -25.40
CA TYR A 306 13.55 -15.71 -24.77
C TYR A 306 14.15 -17.12 -24.58
N LYS A 307 14.74 -17.64 -25.65
CA LYS A 307 15.78 -18.67 -25.52
C LYS A 307 17.06 -18.00 -25.02
N CYS A 308 17.14 -17.65 -23.74
CA CYS A 308 18.47 -17.43 -23.16
C CYS A 308 19.14 -18.78 -22.98
N LEU A 309 19.92 -19.17 -23.99
CA LEU A 309 20.60 -20.45 -24.00
C LEU A 309 21.78 -20.49 -23.00
N ASN A 310 22.19 -19.36 -22.41
CA ASN A 310 23.30 -19.31 -21.46
C ASN A 310 23.25 -18.14 -20.43
N PRO A 311 22.55 -18.30 -19.29
CA PRO A 311 22.63 -17.36 -18.17
C PRO A 311 24.05 -17.27 -17.60
N PRO A 312 24.55 -16.09 -17.13
CA PRO A 312 23.79 -14.86 -16.85
C PRO A 312 23.88 -13.77 -17.94
N ASN A 313 24.61 -13.97 -19.03
CA ASN A 313 24.72 -12.98 -20.12
C ASN A 313 23.74 -13.33 -21.24
N CYS A 314 22.52 -12.81 -21.11
CA CYS A 314 21.53 -12.79 -22.17
C CYS A 314 21.56 -11.40 -22.83
N ASN A 315 22.53 -11.15 -23.71
CA ASN A 315 22.47 -9.98 -24.61
C ASN A 315 21.51 -10.29 -25.76
#